data_AF-A0A3M1JP63-F1
#
_entry.id   AF-A0A3M1JP63-F1
#
_cell.length_a   1.000
_cell.length_b   1.000
_cell.length_c   1.000
_cell.angle_alpha   90.00
_cell.angle_beta   90.00
_cell.angle_gamma   90.00
#
_symmetry.space_group_name_H-M   'P 1'
#
loop_
_entity.id
_entity.type
_entity.pdbx_description
1 polymer ?
#
loop_
_entity_poly.entity_id
_entity_poly.type
_entity_poly.pdbx_seq_one_letter_code
_entity_poly.pdbx_strand_id
1 'polypeptide(L)'
;MSREPLMPKATAVWLVDNTSLTFEQIAEFCGLHVLEVKGIADGDVAHGIKGMDPIASGQLTREEIRKGQEDPSYRLKLSEPKVEIPVVKTKRGPKYTPVSRRQDRPNAILWLLRNHPELRDSQIMRLVGTTKPTIHAIRERTHW
;
A
#
# COMPACT_ATOMS: atom_id res chain seq x y z
N MET A 1 10.79 8.81 15.35
CA MET A 1 10.22 8.29 14.09
C MET A 1 10.81 9.13 12.97
N SER A 2 11.77 8.58 12.24
CA SER A 2 12.33 9.24 11.06
C SER A 2 11.21 9.35 10.02
N ARG A 3 10.68 10.55 9.83
CA ARG A 3 9.75 10.83 8.75
C ARG A 3 10.65 10.97 7.52
N GLU A 4 10.56 9.99 6.63
CA GLU A 4 11.21 9.98 5.32
C GLU A 4 10.14 10.13 4.24
N PRO A 5 10.47 10.74 3.09
CA PRO A 5 9.56 10.83 1.97
C PRO A 5 9.14 9.43 1.48
N LEU A 6 7.89 9.29 1.01
CA LEU A 6 7.32 7.99 0.61
C LEU A 6 8.13 7.27 -0.48
N MET A 7 8.85 8.02 -1.32
CA MET A 7 9.72 7.50 -2.37
C MET A 7 11.06 8.24 -2.34
N PRO A 8 12.00 7.85 -1.47
CA PRO A 8 13.20 8.65 -1.21
C PRO A 8 14.12 8.78 -2.42
N LYS A 9 14.34 7.70 -3.19
CA LYS A 9 15.16 7.75 -4.40
C LYS A 9 14.56 8.60 -5.51
N ALA A 10 13.25 8.46 -5.77
CA ALA A 10 12.56 9.25 -6.79
C ALA A 10 12.46 10.73 -6.40
N THR A 11 12.31 11.02 -5.11
CA THR A 11 12.31 12.39 -4.58
C THR A 11 13.69 13.01 -4.67
N ALA A 12 14.75 12.25 -4.37
CA ALA A 12 16.14 12.70 -4.51
C ALA A 12 16.48 13.05 -5.98
N VAL A 13 16.09 12.23 -6.95
CA VAL A 13 16.25 12.53 -8.39
C VAL A 13 15.60 13.87 -8.72
N TRP A 14 14.35 14.08 -8.31
CA TRP A 14 13.65 15.33 -8.60
C TRP A 14 14.33 16.53 -7.92
N LEU A 15 14.75 16.40 -6.66
CA LEU A 15 15.39 17.50 -5.91
C LEU A 15 16.75 17.87 -6.52
N VAL A 16 17.56 16.89 -6.93
CA VAL A 16 18.84 17.14 -7.61
C VAL A 16 18.64 17.90 -8.92
N ASP A 17 17.63 17.54 -9.71
CA ASP A 17 17.39 18.16 -11.02
C ASP A 17 16.69 19.52 -10.96
N ASN A 18 15.86 19.77 -9.93
CA ASN A 18 14.95 20.92 -9.89
C ASN A 18 15.30 21.95 -8.80
N THR A 19 16.34 21.72 -7.99
CA THR A 19 16.71 22.60 -6.89
C THR A 19 18.23 22.78 -6.79
N SER A 20 18.68 23.90 -6.24
CA SER A 20 20.09 24.15 -5.91
C SER A 20 20.47 23.71 -4.49
N LEU A 21 19.78 22.72 -3.93
CA LEU A 21 20.07 22.17 -2.60
C LEU A 21 21.39 21.40 -2.60
N THR A 22 22.07 21.36 -1.46
CA THR A 22 23.29 20.56 -1.34
C THR A 22 22.97 19.06 -1.28
N PHE A 23 23.92 18.23 -1.70
CA PHE A 23 23.76 16.77 -1.63
C PHE A 23 23.57 16.27 -0.18
N GLU A 24 24.14 16.97 0.80
CA GLU A 24 23.96 16.66 2.22
C GLU A 24 22.52 16.94 2.68
N GLN A 25 21.92 18.05 2.26
CA GLN A 25 20.52 18.37 2.57
C GLN A 25 19.55 17.36 1.94
N ILE A 26 19.79 16.97 0.69
CA ILE A 26 18.97 15.97 0.00
C ILE A 26 19.12 14.59 0.65
N ALA A 27 20.35 14.21 1.02
CA ALA A 27 20.64 12.96 1.70
C ALA A 27 19.94 12.88 3.06
N GLU A 28 20.03 13.94 3.88
CA GLU A 28 19.37 14.01 5.18
C GLU A 28 17.85 13.98 5.05
N PHE A 29 17.28 14.69 4.06
CA PHE A 29 15.84 14.71 3.83
C PHE A 29 15.29 13.36 3.35
N CYS A 30 15.99 12.70 2.41
CA CYS A 30 15.56 11.43 1.83
C CYS A 30 15.99 10.20 2.64
N GLY A 31 16.77 10.37 3.71
CA GLY A 31 17.35 9.25 4.48
C GLY A 31 18.34 8.41 3.66
N LEU A 32 18.98 9.01 2.65
CA LEU A 32 19.94 8.35 1.77
C LEU A 32 21.37 8.73 2.15
N HIS A 33 22.35 7.92 1.74
CA HIS A 33 23.74 8.31 1.91
C HIS A 33 24.13 9.37 0.87
N VAL A 34 25.01 10.32 1.22
CA VAL A 34 25.48 11.39 0.31
C VAL A 34 26.07 10.82 -0.98
N LEU A 35 26.75 9.67 -0.92
CA LEU A 35 27.29 8.98 -2.10
C LEU A 35 26.19 8.47 -3.04
N GLU A 36 25.04 8.04 -2.51
CA GLU A 36 23.90 7.65 -3.36
C GLU A 36 23.32 8.87 -4.07
N VAL A 37 23.21 10.02 -3.38
CA VAL A 37 22.74 11.27 -4.00
C VAL A 37 23.70 11.76 -5.08
N LYS A 38 25.01 11.65 -4.86
CA LYS A 38 26.03 11.94 -5.89
C LYS A 38 25.89 10.99 -7.09
N GLY A 39 25.78 9.68 -6.85
CA GLY A 39 25.54 8.71 -7.91
C GLY A 39 24.20 8.89 -8.64
N ILE A 40 23.21 9.53 -8.02
CA ILE A 40 21.97 9.97 -8.68
C ILE A 40 22.25 11.17 -9.60
N ALA A 41 23.00 12.16 -9.13
CA ALA A 41 23.41 13.33 -9.93
C ALA A 41 24.29 12.94 -11.12
N ASP A 42 25.16 11.94 -10.94
CA ASP A 42 26.04 11.40 -11.98
C ASP A 42 25.29 10.49 -12.97
N GLY A 43 24.04 10.09 -12.66
CA GLY A 43 23.19 9.26 -13.53
C GLY A 43 23.40 7.74 -13.42
N ASP A 44 24.24 7.28 -12.48
CA ASP A 44 24.62 5.87 -12.29
C ASP A 44 23.60 5.07 -11.47
N VAL A 45 23.02 5.66 -10.41
CA VAL A 45 22.24 4.94 -9.40
C VAL A 45 20.73 4.92 -9.67
N ALA A 46 20.23 5.87 -10.48
CA ALA A 46 18.80 6.07 -10.73
C ALA A 46 18.37 5.87 -12.19
N HIS A 47 19.14 5.10 -12.97
CA HIS A 47 18.80 4.82 -14.36
C HIS A 47 17.39 4.18 -14.47
N GLY A 48 16.44 4.91 -15.06
CA GLY A 48 15.04 4.49 -15.21
C GLY A 48 14.08 4.90 -14.08
N ILE A 49 14.53 5.58 -13.03
CA ILE A 49 13.65 6.13 -11.99
C ILE A 49 13.15 7.50 -12.44
N LYS A 50 11.85 7.62 -12.70
CA LYS A 50 11.23 8.92 -12.98
C LYS A 50 11.16 9.74 -11.68
N GLY A 51 11.78 10.92 -11.68
CA GLY A 51 11.74 11.86 -10.56
C GLY A 51 10.29 12.16 -10.14
N MET A 52 10.03 12.11 -8.84
CA MET A 52 8.73 12.40 -8.26
C MET A 52 8.76 13.76 -7.55
N ASP A 53 7.85 14.65 -7.93
CA ASP A 53 7.74 15.98 -7.35
C ASP A 53 7.24 15.91 -5.88
N PRO A 54 8.07 16.29 -4.89
CA PRO A 54 7.69 16.30 -3.49
C PRO A 54 6.72 17.42 -3.13
N ILE A 55 6.63 18.47 -3.93
CA ILE A 55 5.67 19.57 -3.77
C ILE A 55 4.29 19.10 -4.21
N ALA A 56 4.20 18.45 -5.37
CA ALA A 56 2.94 17.90 -5.88
C ALA A 56 2.36 16.81 -4.97
N SER A 57 3.22 16.01 -4.32
CA SER A 57 2.80 15.01 -3.33
C SER A 57 2.49 15.60 -1.95
N GLY A 58 2.67 16.91 -1.75
CA GLY A 58 2.42 17.60 -0.49
C GLY A 58 3.40 17.25 0.64
N GLN A 59 4.56 16.67 0.30
CA GLN A 59 5.61 16.31 1.25
C GLN A 59 6.55 17.47 1.55
N LEU A 60 6.76 18.37 0.58
CA LEU A 60 7.52 19.61 0.75
C LEU A 60 6.69 20.83 0.32
N THR A 61 6.99 21.97 0.91
CA THR A 61 6.49 23.26 0.42
C THR A 61 7.58 23.99 -0.35
N ARG A 62 7.18 24.83 -1.31
CA ARG A 62 8.11 25.67 -2.06
C ARG A 62 8.90 26.63 -1.17
N GLU A 63 8.28 27.11 -0.09
CA GLU A 63 8.94 27.95 0.94
C GLU A 63 10.05 27.18 1.67
N GLU A 64 9.83 25.90 1.98
CA GLU A 64 10.82 25.07 2.65
C GLU A 64 12.05 24.82 1.77
N ILE A 65 11.83 24.55 0.48
CA ILE A 65 12.91 24.41 -0.51
C ILE A 65 13.69 25.71 -0.62
N ARG A 66 13.01 26.86 -0.68
CA ARG A 66 13.65 28.16 -0.76
C ARG A 66 14.57 28.44 0.45
N LYS A 67 14.11 28.15 1.67
CA LYS A 67 14.96 28.26 2.87
C LYS A 67 16.19 27.37 2.79
N GLY A 68 16.03 26.13 2.30
CA GLY A 68 17.15 25.22 2.09
C GLY A 68 18.14 25.69 1.01
N GLN A 69 17.66 26.39 -0.02
CA GLN A 69 18.51 26.97 -1.07
C GLN A 69 19.27 28.21 -0.59
N GLU A 70 18.70 29.00 0.32
CA GLU A 70 19.33 30.20 0.89
C GLU A 70 20.37 29.84 1.97
N ASP A 71 20.19 28.72 2.71
CA ASP A 71 21.10 28.26 3.75
C ASP A 71 21.52 26.79 3.55
N PRO A 72 22.80 26.51 3.19
CA PRO A 72 23.32 25.17 3.01
C PRO A 72 23.28 24.28 4.26
N SER A 73 23.25 24.87 5.46
CA SER A 73 23.17 24.13 6.74
C SER A 73 21.72 23.86 7.17
N TYR A 74 20.75 24.38 6.42
CA TYR A 74 19.35 24.21 6.76
C TYR A 74 18.85 22.79 6.51
N ARG A 75 18.12 22.24 7.47
CA ARG A 75 17.55 20.89 7.39
C ARG A 75 16.09 20.96 6.99
N LEU A 76 15.80 20.44 5.79
CA LEU A 76 14.45 20.38 5.24
C LEU A 76 13.52 19.54 6.12
N LYS A 77 12.32 20.06 6.38
CA LYS A 77 11.30 19.35 7.16
C LYS A 77 10.17 18.88 6.25
N LEU A 78 9.76 17.62 6.42
CA LEU A 78 8.54 17.11 5.81
C LEU A 78 7.33 17.89 6.32
N SER A 79 6.47 18.26 5.38
CA SER A 79 5.19 18.89 5.68
C SER A 79 4.30 17.89 6.40
N GLU A 80 3.55 18.38 7.41
CA GLU A 80 2.59 17.53 8.09
C GLU A 80 1.47 17.12 7.13
N PRO A 81 1.14 15.82 7.03
CA PRO A 81 0.07 15.37 6.17
C PRO A 81 -1.25 16.00 6.65
N LYS A 82 -1.87 16.84 5.81
CA LYS A 82 -3.17 17.48 6.11
C LYS A 82 -4.33 16.49 6.27
N VAL A 83 -4.13 15.23 5.88
CA VAL A 83 -5.17 14.19 5.91
C VAL A 83 -4.65 13.00 6.70
N GLU A 84 -5.17 12.82 7.91
CA GLU A 84 -5.09 11.55 8.62
C GLU A 84 -5.94 10.54 7.86
N ILE A 85 -5.30 9.66 7.08
CA ILE A 85 -6.00 8.55 6.46
C ILE A 85 -6.35 7.58 7.59
N PRO A 86 -7.63 7.34 7.90
CA PRO A 86 -8.00 6.36 8.90
C PRO A 86 -7.44 5.01 8.47
N VAL A 87 -6.79 4.29 9.38
CA VAL A 87 -6.29 2.94 9.09
C VAL A 87 -7.49 2.08 8.71
N VAL A 88 -7.63 1.83 7.41
CA VAL A 88 -8.63 0.90 6.89
C VAL A 88 -8.28 -0.44 7.52
N LYS A 89 -9.08 -0.89 8.50
CA LYS A 89 -8.95 -2.22 9.08
C LYS A 89 -9.09 -3.21 7.93
N THR A 90 -7.97 -3.69 7.40
CA THR A 90 -7.94 -4.74 6.41
C THR A 90 -8.72 -5.89 7.02
N LYS A 91 -9.80 -6.30 6.34
CA LYS A 91 -10.57 -7.47 6.77
C LYS A 91 -9.58 -8.61 6.90
N ARG A 92 -9.49 -9.21 8.09
CA ARG A 92 -8.61 -10.35 8.37
C ARG A 92 -8.73 -11.32 7.20
N GLY A 93 -7.62 -11.59 6.52
CA GLY A 93 -7.59 -12.46 5.35
C GLY A 93 -8.18 -13.85 5.66
N PRO A 94 -8.55 -14.62 4.61
CA PRO A 94 -9.12 -15.94 4.80
C PRO A 94 -8.15 -16.81 5.62
N LYS A 95 -8.58 -17.24 6.80
CA LYS A 95 -7.81 -18.15 7.65
C LYS A 95 -7.78 -19.53 7.01
N TYR A 96 -6.62 -20.18 7.03
CA TYR A 96 -6.48 -21.57 6.59
C TYR A 96 -7.54 -22.46 7.28
N THR A 97 -8.28 -23.22 6.49
CA THR A 97 -9.25 -24.21 6.98
C THR A 97 -8.57 -25.59 6.99
N PRO A 98 -8.37 -26.21 8.16
CA PRO A 98 -7.78 -27.55 8.28
C PRO A 98 -8.55 -28.58 7.45
N VAL A 99 -7.83 -29.57 6.88
CA VAL A 99 -8.39 -30.59 5.98
C VAL A 99 -9.59 -31.31 6.61
N SER A 100 -9.53 -31.63 7.90
CA SER A 100 -10.63 -32.27 8.64
C SER A 100 -11.93 -31.47 8.67
N ARG A 101 -11.87 -30.14 8.58
CA ARG A 101 -13.02 -29.24 8.62
C ARG A 101 -13.44 -28.70 7.24
N ARG A 102 -12.79 -29.15 6.16
CA ARG A 102 -13.12 -28.70 4.80
C ARG A 102 -14.48 -29.21 4.33
N GLN A 103 -14.87 -30.40 4.79
CA GLN A 103 -16.16 -31.02 4.45
C GLN A 103 -17.34 -30.45 5.25
N ASP A 104 -17.10 -29.71 6.34
CA ASP A 104 -18.16 -29.16 7.19
C ASP A 104 -19.10 -28.21 6.42
N ARG A 105 -18.54 -27.32 5.58
CA ARG A 105 -19.36 -26.37 4.79
C ARG A 105 -20.15 -27.07 3.69
N PRO A 106 -19.55 -27.94 2.83
CA PRO A 106 -20.31 -28.73 1.86
C PRO A 106 -21.44 -29.56 2.49
N ASN A 107 -21.15 -30.22 3.62
CA ASN A 107 -22.14 -31.03 4.32
C ASN A 107 -23.28 -30.19 4.89
N ALA A 108 -22.98 -29.01 5.46
CA ALA A 108 -24.00 -28.10 5.95
C ALA A 108 -24.93 -27.60 4.82
N ILE A 109 -24.37 -27.24 3.66
CA ILE A 109 -25.15 -26.81 2.49
C ILE A 109 -26.02 -27.97 1.99
N LEU A 110 -25.46 -29.18 1.88
CA LEU A 110 -26.22 -30.36 1.46
C LEU A 110 -27.37 -30.69 2.41
N TRP A 111 -27.15 -30.56 3.73
CA TRP A 111 -28.19 -30.75 4.73
C TRP A 111 -29.30 -29.70 4.60
N LEU A 112 -28.96 -28.42 4.42
CA LEU A 112 -29.94 -27.34 4.23
C LEU A 112 -30.75 -27.55 2.94
N LEU A 113 -30.11 -27.93 1.84
CA LEU A 113 -30.80 -28.19 0.57
C LEU A 113 -31.77 -29.38 0.64
N ARG A 114 -31.49 -30.37 1.49
CA ARG A 114 -32.35 -31.57 1.66
C ARG A 114 -33.49 -31.35 2.65
N ASN A 115 -33.22 -30.69 3.77
CA ASN A 115 -34.17 -30.57 4.88
C ASN A 115 -35.00 -29.28 4.82
N HIS A 116 -34.49 -28.24 4.16
CA HIS A 116 -35.11 -26.92 4.10
C HIS A 116 -35.15 -26.37 2.66
N PRO A 117 -35.94 -26.98 1.75
CA PRO A 117 -36.08 -26.52 0.36
C PRO A 117 -36.72 -25.13 0.24
N GLU A 118 -37.38 -24.63 1.30
CA GLU A 118 -37.95 -23.29 1.38
C GLU A 118 -36.89 -22.18 1.47
N LEU A 119 -35.65 -22.52 1.82
CA LEU A 119 -34.56 -21.54 1.93
C LEU A 119 -34.09 -21.09 0.55
N ARG A 120 -34.09 -19.77 0.34
CA ARG A 120 -33.50 -19.16 -0.85
C ARG A 120 -31.97 -19.24 -0.76
N ASP A 121 -31.31 -19.32 -1.91
CA ASP A 121 -29.84 -19.35 -1.98
C ASP A 121 -29.20 -18.15 -1.25
N SER A 122 -29.85 -16.98 -1.25
CA SER A 122 -29.38 -15.80 -0.51
C SER A 122 -29.37 -15.99 1.01
N GLN A 123 -30.30 -16.78 1.55
CA GLN A 123 -30.35 -17.14 2.97
C GLN A 123 -29.27 -18.16 3.30
N ILE A 124 -29.06 -19.17 2.44
CA ILE A 124 -28.00 -20.18 2.59
C ILE A 124 -26.61 -19.53 2.55
N MET A 125 -26.39 -18.56 1.64
CA MET A 125 -25.15 -17.77 1.58
C MET A 125 -24.85 -17.05 2.89
N ARG A 126 -25.86 -16.43 3.51
CA ARG A 126 -25.73 -15.72 4.79
C ARG A 126 -25.50 -16.66 5.97
N LEU A 127 -26.13 -17.84 5.98
CA LEU A 127 -26.02 -18.80 7.06
C LEU A 127 -24.66 -19.52 7.08
N VAL A 128 -24.17 -19.97 5.92
CA VAL A 128 -22.95 -20.79 5.83
C VAL A 128 -21.72 -19.97 5.46
N GLY A 129 -21.88 -18.74 4.96
CA GLY A 129 -20.77 -17.92 4.48
C GLY A 129 -20.16 -18.48 3.19
N THR A 130 -21.03 -18.82 2.23
CA THR A 130 -20.66 -19.41 0.94
C THR A 130 -21.14 -18.54 -0.23
N THR A 131 -20.83 -18.94 -1.46
CA THR A 131 -21.23 -18.25 -2.69
C THR A 131 -22.26 -19.06 -3.48
N LYS A 132 -23.05 -18.38 -4.34
CA LYS A 132 -24.05 -19.06 -5.20
C LYS A 132 -23.45 -20.18 -6.06
N PRO A 133 -22.28 -20.01 -6.72
CA PRO A 133 -21.68 -21.08 -7.50
C PRO A 133 -21.40 -22.34 -6.66
N THR A 134 -20.93 -22.17 -5.42
CA THR A 134 -20.67 -23.31 -4.52
C THR A 134 -21.96 -24.03 -4.13
N ILE A 135 -23.05 -23.30 -3.87
CA ILE A 135 -24.37 -23.91 -3.58
C ILE A 135 -24.86 -24.72 -4.78
N HIS A 136 -24.71 -24.18 -5.99
CA HIS A 136 -25.12 -24.84 -7.22
C HIS A 136 -24.30 -26.11 -7.48
N ALA A 137 -22.97 -26.05 -7.33
CA ALA A 137 -22.10 -27.21 -7.48
C ALA A 137 -22.45 -28.35 -6.50
N ILE A 138 -22.84 -28.01 -5.27
CA ILE A 138 -23.29 -29.02 -4.28
C ILE A 138 -24.67 -29.59 -4.65
N ARG A 139 -25.58 -28.75 -5.18
CA ARG A 139 -26.89 -29.18 -5.68
C ARG A 139 -26.75 -30.18 -6.84
N GLU A 140 -25.79 -29.93 -7.73
CA GLU A 140 -25.48 -30.77 -8.89
C GLU A 140 -24.52 -31.93 -8.58
N ARG A 141 -24.04 -32.04 -7.33
CA ARG A 141 -23.04 -33.04 -6.91
C ARG A 141 -21.72 -32.98 -7.69
N THR A 142 -21.35 -31.79 -8.15
CA THR A 142 -20.10 -31.51 -8.88
C THR A 142 -19.02 -30.88 -7.99
N HIS A 143 -19.29 -30.72 -6.69
CA HIS A 143 -18.33 -30.21 -5.71
C HIS A 143 -17.46 -31.34 -5.12
N TRP A 144 -16.15 -31.25 -5.29
CA TRP A 144 -15.13 -32.19 -4.81
C TRP A 144 -14.09 -31.49 -3.93
#